data_AF-A0A9Q0KT68-F1
#
_entry.id   AF-A0A9Q0KT68-F1
#
_cell.length_a   1.000
_cell.length_b   1.000
_cell.length_c   1.000
_cell.angle_alpha   90.00
_cell.angle_beta   90.00
_cell.angle_gamma   90.00
#
_symmetry.space_group_name_H-M   'P 1'
#
loop_
_entity.id
_entity.type
_entity.pdbx_description
1 polymer ?
#
loop_
_entity_poly.entity_id
_entity_poly.type
_entity_poly.pdbx_seq_one_letter_code
_entity_poly.pdbx_strand_id
1 'polypeptide(L)'
;MITGPGPDKQLGLVLKEQPGHLQAWPVNSIGYSTPSLPARHTARTSHLQKFEEKLETQRLSAAKEMGRSLISSTNIPLRLSQIPKILLPGLEQKLPLTLNFTRNSIGLGKSEHGARRVSSISTIPARRLCSKAVLSEIPNEKQYPKMGAESTGPIPSNELLGAVENAAKTGAEVVMNAVNKPHNITYKGLTDLVTDTDKMSEAAILGVLKRNFPDHLILGEEGGLIGDSSSDYLWCIDPLDGTTNFAHGYPSFAVSVGVLFRGKPAAAAVVEFVGGPMCWNTRIFSASAGGGAFCNGQKILVSQTDQVEQSLLVTGFGYDHDDAWATNINLFKEFTDVSRGVRRLGAAAVDMCHVALGIVEAYWEYRLKPWDMAAGVLIVEEAGGAVTRMDGGKFCVFDRSVLVSNGLLHGKLLERIGPATEMLKNKEIDFSLWFKPENYHTDF
;
A
#
# COMPACT_ATOMS: atom_id res chain seq x y z
N MET A 1 -37.49 61.05 -17.60
CA MET A 1 -38.43 62.13 -17.19
C MET A 1 -39.09 61.73 -15.87
N ILE A 2 -39.72 62.66 -15.16
CA ILE A 2 -40.43 62.49 -13.85
C ILE A 2 -41.93 62.21 -14.14
N THR A 3 -42.81 61.63 -13.29
CA THR A 3 -42.82 61.25 -11.85
C THR A 3 -43.08 59.72 -11.69
N GLY A 4 -43.42 59.06 -10.56
CA GLY A 4 -43.78 59.31 -9.14
C GLY A 4 -44.76 58.19 -8.67
N PRO A 5 -45.31 58.12 -7.42
CA PRO A 5 -44.97 58.76 -6.14
C PRO A 5 -44.55 57.74 -5.02
N GLY A 6 -44.26 58.21 -3.79
CA GLY A 6 -43.98 57.39 -2.58
C GLY A 6 -45.17 57.28 -1.59
N PRO A 7 -44.99 57.08 -0.25
CA PRO A 7 -43.78 57.07 0.59
C PRO A 7 -43.52 55.66 1.24
N ASP A 8 -43.05 55.36 2.47
CA ASP A 8 -42.74 56.11 3.71
C ASP A 8 -41.77 55.37 4.70
N LYS A 9 -41.51 55.99 5.86
CA LYS A 9 -40.67 55.68 7.05
C LYS A 9 -40.42 54.22 7.52
N GLN A 10 -39.19 54.01 8.01
CA GLN A 10 -38.94 53.83 9.46
C GLN A 10 -37.53 54.27 9.92
N LEU A 11 -37.42 54.76 11.16
CA LEU A 11 -36.20 54.97 11.97
C LEU A 11 -36.37 54.19 13.30
N GLY A 12 -35.38 53.83 14.13
CA GLY A 12 -33.91 53.97 14.08
C GLY A 12 -33.31 54.19 15.49
N LEU A 13 -32.15 53.55 15.82
CA LEU A 13 -31.29 53.77 17.03
C LEU A 13 -31.89 53.27 18.39
N VAL A 14 -31.19 52.94 19.50
CA VAL A 14 -29.73 52.75 19.82
C VAL A 14 -29.48 51.86 21.08
N LEU A 15 -28.25 51.32 21.18
CA LEU A 15 -27.49 50.61 22.26
C LEU A 15 -27.86 50.72 23.77
N LYS A 16 -27.61 49.64 24.55
CA LYS A 16 -26.72 49.62 25.76
C LYS A 16 -26.38 48.21 26.33
N GLU A 17 -25.56 48.12 27.39
CA GLU A 17 -24.74 46.95 27.81
C GLU A 17 -24.90 46.49 29.29
N GLN A 18 -24.74 45.17 29.57
CA GLN A 18 -24.10 44.50 30.75
C GLN A 18 -24.63 44.78 32.21
N PRO A 19 -24.21 44.08 33.32
CA PRO A 19 -23.56 42.76 33.54
C PRO A 19 -24.18 41.83 34.66
N GLY A 20 -23.68 40.58 34.81
CA GLY A 20 -23.25 40.03 36.14
C GLY A 20 -24.01 38.92 36.94
N HIS A 21 -23.27 37.87 37.35
CA HIS A 21 -23.32 37.03 38.61
C HIS A 21 -24.33 35.88 38.94
N LEU A 22 -23.86 34.62 38.78
CA LEU A 22 -23.81 33.44 39.71
C LEU A 22 -24.87 33.14 40.82
N GLN A 23 -25.46 31.91 40.83
CA GLN A 23 -25.32 30.88 41.92
C GLN A 23 -26.01 29.47 41.70
N ALA A 24 -25.19 28.40 41.79
CA ALA A 24 -25.34 27.09 42.50
C ALA A 24 -26.63 26.18 42.57
N TRP A 25 -26.53 24.94 42.00
CA TRP A 25 -27.02 23.59 42.47
C TRP A 25 -28.54 23.31 42.72
N PRO A 26 -29.05 22.04 42.86
CA PRO A 26 -28.45 20.69 42.80
C PRO A 26 -29.11 19.70 41.77
N VAL A 27 -29.08 18.38 42.03
CA VAL A 27 -29.30 17.23 41.09
C VAL A 27 -30.55 16.39 41.42
N ASN A 28 -31.29 15.87 40.40
CA ASN A 28 -31.84 14.48 40.38
C ASN A 28 -32.47 14.02 39.04
N SER A 29 -32.92 12.76 38.99
CA SER A 29 -33.19 11.94 37.77
C SER A 29 -34.69 11.59 37.53
N ILE A 30 -34.96 10.57 36.69
CA ILE A 30 -36.29 10.09 36.18
C ILE A 30 -36.83 10.95 35.02
N GLY A 31 -37.44 10.42 33.93
CA GLY A 31 -37.71 9.04 33.52
C GLY A 31 -39.10 8.95 32.85
N TYR A 32 -39.18 8.56 31.57
CA TYR A 32 -40.39 8.73 30.75
C TYR A 32 -41.09 7.42 30.33
N SER A 33 -42.42 7.45 30.36
CA SER A 33 -43.35 6.45 29.81
C SER A 33 -44.51 7.15 29.10
N THR A 34 -45.08 6.54 28.05
CA THR A 34 -46.10 7.16 27.17
C THR A 34 -47.23 6.18 26.80
N PRO A 35 -48.52 6.59 26.83
CA PRO A 35 -49.66 5.67 26.67
C PRO A 35 -50.35 5.63 25.28
N SER A 36 -50.85 4.43 24.93
CA SER A 36 -52.03 4.06 24.11
C SER A 36 -52.57 4.94 22.94
N LEU A 37 -52.41 4.45 21.70
CA LEU A 37 -53.44 3.89 20.78
C LEU A 37 -54.88 4.50 20.70
N PRO A 38 -55.55 4.55 19.50
CA PRO A 38 -55.94 3.33 18.77
C PRO A 38 -56.06 3.31 17.21
N ALA A 39 -55.57 2.21 16.63
CA ALA A 39 -56.13 1.33 15.57
C ALA A 39 -56.91 1.87 14.32
N ARG A 40 -56.39 1.56 13.11
CA ARG A 40 -56.89 0.48 12.19
C ARG A 40 -56.34 0.58 10.74
N HIS A 41 -55.56 -0.40 10.26
CA HIS A 41 -55.99 -1.36 9.21
C HIS A 41 -54.93 -2.44 8.93
N THR A 42 -55.31 -3.49 8.20
CA THR A 42 -54.61 -4.78 8.07
C THR A 42 -53.95 -5.01 6.70
N ALA A 43 -52.74 -5.57 6.65
CA ALA A 43 -52.31 -6.69 5.77
C ALA A 43 -50.77 -6.78 5.55
N ARG A 44 -49.95 -7.23 6.53
CA ARG A 44 -48.52 -7.55 6.26
C ARG A 44 -47.79 -8.46 7.27
N THR A 45 -48.41 -9.53 7.77
CA THR A 45 -47.82 -10.39 8.83
C THR A 45 -47.75 -11.90 8.55
N SER A 46 -48.31 -12.40 7.44
CA SER A 46 -48.41 -13.85 7.15
C SER A 46 -47.14 -14.52 6.59
N HIS A 47 -46.12 -13.75 6.22
CA HIS A 47 -44.89 -14.27 5.60
C HIS A 47 -43.70 -14.46 6.55
N LEU A 48 -43.61 -13.67 7.64
CA LEU A 48 -42.47 -13.72 8.57
C LEU A 48 -42.52 -14.97 9.47
N GLN A 49 -43.67 -15.25 10.10
CA GLN A 49 -43.84 -16.45 10.94
C GLN A 49 -43.53 -17.75 10.20
N LYS A 50 -43.94 -17.86 8.92
CA LYS A 50 -43.64 -19.04 8.07
C LYS A 50 -42.17 -19.18 7.67
N PHE A 51 -41.35 -18.15 7.89
CA PHE A 51 -39.91 -18.20 7.67
C PHE A 51 -39.16 -18.61 8.95
N GLU A 52 -39.61 -18.10 10.10
CA GLU A 52 -39.04 -18.42 11.41
C GLU A 52 -39.26 -19.89 11.81
N GLU A 53 -40.48 -20.43 11.66
CA GLU A 53 -40.76 -21.87 11.90
C GLU A 53 -39.85 -22.79 11.06
N LYS A 54 -39.50 -22.35 9.84
CA LYS A 54 -38.69 -23.13 8.90
C LYS A 54 -37.20 -23.15 9.28
N LEU A 55 -36.69 -22.05 9.85
CA LEU A 55 -35.34 -21.96 10.41
C LEU A 55 -35.20 -22.78 11.70
N GLU A 56 -36.20 -22.72 12.57
CA GLU A 56 -36.22 -23.47 13.83
C GLU A 56 -36.22 -24.99 13.58
N THR A 57 -37.02 -25.44 12.61
CA THR A 57 -37.07 -26.85 12.18
C THR A 57 -35.73 -27.33 11.61
N GLN A 58 -35.02 -26.51 10.84
CA GLN A 58 -33.69 -26.88 10.32
C GLN A 58 -32.62 -26.97 11.42
N ARG A 59 -32.63 -26.06 12.40
CA ARG A 59 -31.73 -26.11 13.58
C ARG A 59 -31.95 -27.37 14.42
N LEU A 60 -33.21 -27.75 14.65
CA LEU A 60 -33.57 -28.97 15.39
C LEU A 60 -33.22 -30.26 14.64
N SER A 61 -33.09 -30.22 13.30
CA SER A 61 -32.59 -31.36 12.52
C SER A 61 -31.08 -31.53 12.69
N ALA A 62 -30.30 -30.45 12.52
CA ALA A 62 -28.84 -30.49 12.61
C ALA A 62 -28.34 -30.90 14.01
N ALA A 63 -29.01 -30.44 15.07
CA ALA A 63 -28.72 -30.81 16.46
C ALA A 63 -28.97 -32.30 16.78
N LYS A 64 -29.59 -33.07 15.86
CA LYS A 64 -29.97 -34.48 16.08
C LYS A 64 -28.99 -35.49 15.48
N GLU A 65 -28.09 -35.06 14.60
CA GLU A 65 -27.09 -35.94 13.96
C GLU A 65 -25.71 -35.90 14.65
N MET A 66 -25.37 -34.82 15.37
CA MET A 66 -24.12 -34.71 16.13
C MET A 66 -24.33 -34.91 17.63
N GLY A 67 -24.38 -36.17 18.10
CA GLY A 67 -24.84 -36.45 19.47
C GLY A 67 -24.43 -37.75 20.16
N ARG A 68 -23.30 -38.40 19.83
CA ARG A 68 -22.74 -39.51 20.65
C ARG A 68 -21.20 -39.63 20.62
N SER A 69 -20.52 -39.05 21.60
CA SER A 69 -19.71 -39.77 22.61
C SER A 69 -18.97 -38.78 23.52
N LEU A 70 -18.61 -39.20 24.73
CA LEU A 70 -17.92 -38.39 25.74
C LEU A 70 -16.68 -39.13 26.28
N ILE A 71 -15.65 -38.35 26.63
CA ILE A 71 -14.54 -38.68 27.55
C ILE A 71 -13.64 -39.88 27.17
N SER A 72 -12.37 -39.58 26.87
CA SER A 72 -11.22 -40.24 27.52
C SER A 72 -9.91 -39.49 27.24
N SER A 73 -8.96 -39.57 28.16
CA SER A 73 -7.61 -39.00 28.04
C SER A 73 -6.57 -40.10 27.83
N THR A 74 -5.72 -39.99 26.81
CA THR A 74 -4.41 -40.69 26.74
C THR A 74 -3.45 -40.00 25.76
N ASN A 75 -2.15 -39.99 26.10
CA ASN A 75 -1.07 -39.71 25.15
C ASN A 75 -0.75 -40.96 24.32
N ILE A 76 -0.42 -40.80 23.02
CA ILE A 76 0.48 -41.69 22.25
C ILE A 76 0.86 -41.02 20.89
N PRO A 77 2.07 -41.23 20.35
CA PRO A 77 2.63 -40.39 19.27
C PRO A 77 2.29 -40.86 17.85
N LEU A 78 2.34 -39.91 16.90
CA LEU A 78 2.20 -40.18 15.45
C LEU A 78 3.43 -40.91 14.88
N ARG A 79 3.19 -42.02 14.17
CA ARG A 79 4.17 -42.63 13.25
C ARG A 79 4.04 -42.01 11.86
N LEU A 80 5.18 -41.76 11.20
CA LEU A 80 5.24 -41.48 9.77
C LEU A 80 4.82 -42.72 8.96
N SER A 81 3.95 -42.53 7.97
CA SER A 81 3.53 -43.54 7.00
C SER A 81 4.49 -43.61 5.80
N GLN A 82 4.46 -44.73 5.08
CA GLN A 82 5.44 -45.08 4.05
C GLN A 82 5.07 -44.51 2.66
N ILE A 83 6.08 -44.17 1.86
CA ILE A 83 5.93 -43.76 0.45
C ILE A 83 6.07 -45.00 -0.45
N PRO A 84 5.12 -45.29 -1.37
CA PRO A 84 5.30 -46.34 -2.38
C PRO A 84 6.28 -45.91 -3.47
N LYS A 85 7.18 -46.82 -3.89
CA LYS A 85 7.96 -46.66 -5.12
C LYS A 85 7.19 -47.21 -6.31
N ILE A 86 7.18 -46.47 -7.42
CA ILE A 86 6.82 -46.97 -8.75
C ILE A 86 8.13 -47.07 -9.56
N LEU A 87 8.22 -48.08 -10.43
CA LEU A 87 9.43 -48.46 -11.16
C LEU A 87 9.05 -49.01 -12.54
N LEU A 88 9.69 -48.53 -13.61
CA LEU A 88 9.72 -49.06 -14.99
C LEU A 88 10.90 -48.35 -15.74
N PRO A 89 11.38 -48.80 -16.94
CA PRO A 89 12.80 -49.13 -17.02
C PRO A 89 13.64 -48.45 -18.13
N GLY A 90 14.93 -48.31 -17.82
CA GLY A 90 16.12 -48.48 -18.68
C GLY A 90 16.11 -48.15 -20.17
N LEU A 91 17.00 -47.22 -20.55
CA LEU A 91 17.76 -47.28 -21.81
C LEU A 91 19.23 -46.89 -21.52
N GLU A 92 20.20 -47.57 -22.13
CA GLU A 92 21.64 -47.23 -22.04
C GLU A 92 22.11 -46.46 -23.28
N GLN A 93 23.12 -45.59 -23.12
CA GLN A 93 24.21 -45.41 -24.11
C GLN A 93 25.48 -44.79 -23.50
N LYS A 94 26.59 -44.76 -24.26
CA LYS A 94 27.98 -44.93 -23.74
C LYS A 94 29.01 -44.12 -24.58
N LEU A 95 30.25 -43.83 -24.14
CA LEU A 95 30.97 -44.32 -22.95
C LEU A 95 31.86 -43.27 -22.19
N PRO A 96 32.95 -42.66 -22.73
CA PRO A 96 34.10 -42.34 -21.84
C PRO A 96 34.84 -40.98 -22.03
N LEU A 97 35.58 -40.54 -21.00
CA LEU A 97 37.06 -40.53 -20.99
C LEU A 97 37.66 -40.17 -19.62
N THR A 98 38.97 -40.38 -19.44
CA THR A 98 39.70 -40.33 -18.17
C THR A 98 40.92 -39.39 -18.25
N LEU A 99 41.55 -39.06 -17.10
CA LEU A 99 42.99 -39.31 -16.89
C LEU A 99 43.46 -39.10 -15.43
N ASN A 100 44.65 -39.64 -15.16
CA ASN A 100 45.26 -39.83 -13.83
C ASN A 100 46.08 -38.62 -13.36
N PHE A 101 46.49 -38.63 -12.09
CA PHE A 101 47.85 -38.20 -11.73
C PHE A 101 48.53 -39.20 -10.78
N THR A 102 49.84 -39.39 -10.96
CA THR A 102 50.65 -40.42 -10.29
C THR A 102 51.48 -39.88 -9.12
N ARG A 103 51.92 -40.78 -8.24
CA ARG A 103 52.77 -40.50 -7.07
C ARG A 103 54.12 -41.20 -7.25
N ASN A 104 55.24 -40.51 -7.03
CA ASN A 104 56.56 -41.15 -7.04
C ASN A 104 57.61 -40.39 -6.21
N SER A 105 58.16 -41.01 -5.16
CA SER A 105 59.34 -40.55 -4.39
C SER A 105 59.78 -41.66 -3.42
N ILE A 106 61.07 -42.00 -3.41
CA ILE A 106 61.63 -43.16 -2.68
C ILE A 106 62.37 -42.71 -1.40
N GLY A 107 62.31 -43.52 -0.33
CA GLY A 107 63.17 -43.37 0.85
C GLY A 107 63.00 -44.52 1.85
N LEU A 108 64.10 -45.18 2.24
CA LEU A 108 64.09 -46.25 3.26
C LEU A 108 64.34 -45.68 4.67
N GLY A 109 63.70 -46.27 5.68
CA GLY A 109 64.03 -46.07 7.09
C GLY A 109 63.25 -47.02 8.00
N LYS A 110 63.95 -47.84 8.81
CA LYS A 110 63.33 -48.71 9.83
C LYS A 110 63.40 -48.03 11.20
N SER A 111 62.31 -48.05 11.97
CA SER A 111 62.32 -48.40 13.40
C SER A 111 60.88 -48.61 13.90
N GLU A 112 60.71 -49.09 15.13
CA GLU A 112 59.45 -49.55 15.70
C GLU A 112 58.93 -48.70 16.89
N HIS A 113 57.74 -49.08 17.38
CA HIS A 113 57.16 -48.81 18.71
C HIS A 113 56.54 -47.41 19.00
N GLY A 114 55.57 -47.41 19.93
CA GLY A 114 55.54 -46.36 20.97
C GLY A 114 54.44 -45.28 20.97
N ALA A 115 53.21 -45.54 20.53
CA ALA A 115 52.15 -44.53 20.65
C ALA A 115 51.62 -44.35 22.09
N ARG A 116 51.80 -43.14 22.70
CA ARG A 116 50.78 -42.33 23.45
C ARG A 116 51.34 -41.26 24.41
N ARG A 117 51.32 -39.99 23.97
CA ARG A 117 51.19 -38.70 24.69
C ARG A 117 51.43 -37.60 23.62
N VAL A 118 50.94 -36.35 23.66
CA VAL A 118 50.32 -35.50 24.71
C VAL A 118 48.99 -34.91 24.17
N SER A 119 48.22 -34.23 25.02
CA SER A 119 46.98 -33.48 24.69
C SER A 119 47.17 -32.31 23.72
N SER A 120 46.13 -32.03 22.94
CA SER A 120 45.77 -30.65 22.54
C SER A 120 44.26 -30.47 22.71
N ILE A 121 43.86 -29.38 23.37
CA ILE A 121 42.45 -28.98 23.46
C ILE A 121 42.16 -28.15 22.21
N SER A 122 41.34 -28.66 21.30
CA SER A 122 40.80 -27.85 20.22
C SER A 122 39.69 -26.95 20.76
N THR A 123 40.02 -25.68 21.02
CA THR A 123 39.01 -24.65 21.27
C THR A 123 38.08 -24.57 20.07
N ILE A 124 36.82 -24.97 20.27
CA ILE A 124 35.74 -24.69 19.32
C ILE A 124 35.72 -23.16 19.11
N PRO A 125 35.80 -22.66 17.86
CA PRO A 125 35.67 -21.23 17.64
C PRO A 125 34.28 -20.80 18.11
N ALA A 126 34.24 -19.92 19.11
CA ALA A 126 32.99 -19.37 19.59
C ALA A 126 32.21 -18.76 18.41
N ARG A 127 30.89 -18.98 18.35
CA ARG A 127 30.03 -18.29 17.39
C ARG A 127 30.37 -16.80 17.46
N ARG A 128 30.75 -16.19 16.33
CA ARG A 128 30.68 -14.73 16.23
C ARG A 128 29.25 -14.36 16.60
N LEU A 129 29.07 -13.63 17.69
CA LEU A 129 27.87 -12.85 17.90
C LEU A 129 27.78 -11.92 16.69
N CYS A 130 26.77 -12.15 15.85
CA CYS A 130 26.46 -11.19 14.81
C CYS A 130 25.89 -9.98 15.53
N SER A 131 26.75 -9.01 15.85
CA SER A 131 26.31 -7.69 16.25
C SER A 131 25.45 -7.16 15.11
N LYS A 132 24.13 -7.11 15.32
CA LYS A 132 23.23 -6.42 14.39
C LYS A 132 23.83 -5.04 14.14
N ALA A 133 24.01 -4.68 12.87
CA ALA A 133 24.55 -3.38 12.52
C ALA A 133 23.48 -2.32 12.77
N VAL A 134 23.38 -1.89 14.03
CA VAL A 134 22.44 -0.86 14.49
C VAL A 134 22.62 0.37 13.60
N LEU A 135 21.51 0.87 13.06
CA LEU A 135 21.48 2.12 12.29
C LEU A 135 21.72 3.28 13.25
N SER A 136 22.16 4.45 12.77
CA SER A 136 22.59 5.49 13.72
C SER A 136 21.49 5.89 14.71
N GLU A 137 21.85 5.93 16.00
CA GLU A 137 20.96 6.41 17.07
C GLU A 137 20.75 7.93 16.99
N ILE A 138 21.57 8.63 16.20
CA ILE A 138 21.56 10.09 16.04
C ILE A 138 20.24 10.55 15.39
N PRO A 139 19.54 11.55 15.96
CA PRO A 139 18.38 12.17 15.30
C PRO A 139 18.76 12.81 13.96
N ASN A 140 18.10 12.41 12.88
CA ASN A 140 18.31 12.98 11.55
C ASN A 140 17.47 14.25 11.39
N GLU A 141 18.01 15.40 11.82
CA GLU A 141 17.38 16.74 11.67
C GLU A 141 17.27 17.23 10.20
N LYS A 142 17.66 16.40 9.23
CA LYS A 142 17.74 16.76 7.81
C LYS A 142 16.33 16.94 7.24
N GLN A 143 15.94 18.20 6.99
CA GLN A 143 14.72 18.50 6.25
C GLN A 143 14.86 18.03 4.79
N TYR A 144 13.82 17.36 4.30
CA TYR A 144 13.72 16.92 2.91
C TYR A 144 12.91 17.96 2.11
N PRO A 145 13.25 18.21 0.83
CA PRO A 145 12.49 19.16 0.01
C PRO A 145 11.05 18.71 -0.18
N LYS A 146 10.12 19.66 -0.13
CA LYS A 146 8.72 19.39 -0.49
C LYS A 146 8.56 19.02 -1.96
N MET A 147 7.68 18.06 -2.20
CA MET A 147 7.23 17.60 -3.50
C MET A 147 5.93 18.26 -3.95
N GLY A 148 5.04 18.57 -3.00
CA GLY A 148 3.75 19.21 -3.30
C GLY A 148 3.91 20.57 -3.98
N ALA A 149 2.96 20.90 -4.86
CA ALA A 149 2.94 22.17 -5.57
C ALA A 149 2.75 23.35 -4.60
N GLU A 150 3.54 24.41 -4.77
CA GLU A 150 3.44 25.64 -3.93
C GLU A 150 2.12 26.39 -4.14
N SER A 151 1.42 26.11 -5.25
CA SER A 151 0.04 26.51 -5.55
C SER A 151 -0.57 25.47 -6.48
N THR A 152 -1.89 25.26 -6.42
CA THR A 152 -2.63 24.37 -7.33
C THR A 152 -2.89 25.00 -8.71
N GLY A 153 -2.04 25.93 -9.14
CA GLY A 153 -2.25 26.72 -10.36
C GLY A 153 -3.46 27.66 -10.27
N PRO A 154 -4.09 28.03 -11.41
CA PRO A 154 -5.33 28.81 -11.43
C PRO A 154 -6.58 28.07 -10.92
N ILE A 155 -6.53 26.74 -10.72
CA ILE A 155 -7.69 25.96 -10.26
C ILE A 155 -7.65 25.83 -8.72
N PRO A 156 -8.75 26.11 -8.00
CA PRO A 156 -8.80 25.96 -6.55
C PRO A 156 -8.47 24.54 -6.06
N SER A 157 -7.73 24.42 -4.95
CA SER A 157 -7.31 23.13 -4.40
C SER A 157 -8.48 22.23 -4.01
N ASN A 158 -9.60 22.80 -3.56
CA ASN A 158 -10.83 22.07 -3.26
C ASN A 158 -11.56 21.56 -4.52
N GLU A 159 -11.37 22.21 -5.68
CA GLU A 159 -11.92 21.78 -6.96
C GLU A 159 -11.12 20.60 -7.52
N LEU A 160 -9.77 20.70 -7.51
CA LEU A 160 -8.90 19.57 -7.85
C LEU A 160 -9.11 18.37 -6.91
N LEU A 161 -9.24 18.60 -5.60
CA LEU A 161 -9.51 17.56 -4.60
C LEU A 161 -10.85 16.86 -4.86
N GLY A 162 -11.92 17.63 -5.12
CA GLY A 162 -13.22 17.07 -5.50
C GLY A 162 -13.16 16.28 -6.81
N ALA A 163 -12.33 16.71 -7.76
CA ALA A 163 -12.12 16.01 -9.03
C ALA A 163 -11.38 14.68 -8.89
N VAL A 164 -10.22 14.64 -8.22
CA VAL A 164 -9.48 13.37 -7.99
C VAL A 164 -10.32 12.38 -7.19
N GLU A 165 -11.04 12.83 -6.16
CA GLU A 165 -11.92 11.95 -5.39
C GLU A 165 -13.07 11.39 -6.22
N ASN A 166 -13.73 12.23 -7.03
CA ASN A 166 -14.83 11.79 -7.91
C ASN A 166 -14.35 10.81 -8.98
N ALA A 167 -13.20 11.10 -9.59
CA ALA A 167 -12.58 10.25 -10.60
C ALA A 167 -12.17 8.88 -10.02
N ALA A 168 -11.43 8.85 -8.91
CA ALA A 168 -11.00 7.62 -8.27
C ALA A 168 -12.19 6.77 -7.73
N LYS A 169 -13.22 7.41 -7.16
CA LYS A 169 -14.47 6.71 -6.77
C LYS A 169 -15.18 6.08 -7.97
N THR A 170 -15.25 6.80 -9.10
CA THR A 170 -15.89 6.31 -10.33
C THR A 170 -15.16 5.09 -10.91
N GLY A 171 -13.82 5.08 -10.93
CA GLY A 171 -13.04 3.88 -11.28
C GLY A 171 -13.25 2.73 -10.28
N ALA A 172 -13.23 3.04 -8.98
CA ALA A 172 -13.43 2.05 -7.93
C ALA A 172 -14.84 1.42 -7.95
N GLU A 173 -15.87 2.12 -8.42
CA GLU A 173 -17.19 1.51 -8.67
C GLU A 173 -17.12 0.41 -9.75
N VAL A 174 -16.30 0.58 -10.80
CA VAL A 174 -16.08 -0.47 -11.81
C VAL A 174 -15.38 -1.68 -11.19
N VAL A 175 -14.28 -1.45 -10.46
CA VAL A 175 -13.51 -2.51 -9.79
C VAL A 175 -14.37 -3.24 -8.75
N MET A 176 -15.16 -2.54 -7.95
CA MET A 176 -16.10 -3.13 -6.97
C MET A 176 -17.19 -3.99 -7.64
N ASN A 177 -17.60 -3.66 -8.87
CA ASN A 177 -18.48 -4.51 -9.67
C ASN A 177 -17.74 -5.74 -10.27
N ALA A 178 -16.44 -5.90 -10.06
CA ALA A 178 -15.63 -7.01 -10.58
C ALA A 178 -15.00 -7.92 -9.50
N VAL A 179 -14.67 -7.42 -8.30
CA VAL A 179 -13.96 -8.15 -7.21
C VAL A 179 -14.55 -9.51 -6.73
N ASN A 180 -15.77 -9.88 -7.15
CA ASN A 180 -16.39 -11.19 -6.86
C ASN A 180 -16.72 -12.01 -8.12
N LYS A 181 -16.30 -11.57 -9.32
CA LYS A 181 -16.48 -12.32 -10.57
C LYS A 181 -15.39 -13.39 -10.72
N PRO A 182 -15.61 -14.48 -11.48
CA PRO A 182 -14.60 -15.54 -11.65
C PRO A 182 -13.43 -15.10 -12.55
N HIS A 183 -12.22 -15.04 -12.01
CA HIS A 183 -10.98 -14.77 -12.77
C HIS A 183 -10.39 -16.05 -13.38
N ASN A 184 -10.15 -16.05 -14.70
CA ASN A 184 -9.50 -17.17 -15.41
C ASN A 184 -7.97 -16.99 -15.43
N ILE A 185 -7.30 -17.32 -14.32
CA ILE A 185 -5.83 -17.15 -14.21
C ILE A 185 -5.09 -18.09 -15.16
N THR A 186 -4.45 -17.52 -16.18
CA THR A 186 -3.57 -18.25 -17.10
C THR A 186 -2.12 -18.25 -16.59
N TYR A 187 -1.31 -19.21 -17.04
CA TYR A 187 0.12 -19.30 -16.68
C TYR A 187 0.97 -18.09 -17.17
N LYS A 188 0.37 -17.14 -17.90
CA LYS A 188 1.01 -15.88 -18.33
C LYS A 188 0.64 -14.67 -17.45
N GLY A 189 0.04 -14.89 -16.28
CA GLY A 189 -0.09 -13.90 -15.21
C GLY A 189 -1.33 -12.99 -15.28
N LEU A 190 -1.79 -12.64 -16.48
CA LEU A 190 -3.01 -11.85 -16.69
C LEU A 190 -4.21 -12.72 -17.10
N THR A 191 -5.40 -12.15 -16.90
CA THR A 191 -6.69 -12.74 -17.30
C THR A 191 -7.49 -11.72 -18.11
N ASP A 192 -8.38 -12.18 -18.98
CA ASP A 192 -9.21 -11.29 -19.80
C ASP A 192 -10.05 -10.36 -18.92
N LEU A 193 -10.73 -10.91 -17.90
CA LEU A 193 -11.56 -10.15 -16.95
C LEU A 193 -10.75 -9.12 -16.13
N VAL A 194 -9.48 -9.38 -15.86
CA VAL A 194 -8.59 -8.42 -15.21
C VAL A 194 -8.39 -7.26 -16.17
N THR A 195 -7.74 -7.53 -17.31
CA THR A 195 -7.49 -6.59 -18.42
C THR A 195 -8.72 -5.74 -18.82
N ASP A 196 -9.91 -6.34 -18.83
CA ASP A 196 -11.18 -5.65 -19.09
C ASP A 196 -11.59 -4.71 -17.94
N THR A 197 -11.35 -5.11 -16.68
CA THR A 197 -11.61 -4.29 -15.48
C THR A 197 -10.66 -3.11 -15.41
N ASP A 198 -9.36 -3.28 -15.64
CA ASP A 198 -8.37 -2.20 -15.74
C ASP A 198 -8.85 -1.14 -16.76
N LYS A 199 -9.18 -1.58 -17.98
CA LYS A 199 -9.62 -0.69 -19.09
C LYS A 199 -10.97 -0.04 -18.86
N MET A 200 -11.93 -0.76 -18.25
CA MET A 200 -13.22 -0.18 -17.91
C MET A 200 -13.11 0.83 -16.76
N SER A 201 -12.21 0.60 -15.79
CA SER A 201 -11.90 1.54 -14.70
C SER A 201 -11.27 2.81 -15.29
N GLU A 202 -10.23 2.69 -16.11
CA GLU A 202 -9.59 3.85 -16.76
C GLU A 202 -10.58 4.63 -17.63
N ALA A 203 -11.38 3.96 -18.47
CA ALA A 203 -12.38 4.62 -19.31
C ALA A 203 -13.43 5.40 -18.50
N ALA A 204 -13.80 4.92 -17.32
CA ALA A 204 -14.74 5.60 -16.42
C ALA A 204 -14.09 6.84 -15.76
N ILE A 205 -12.83 6.72 -15.30
CA ILE A 205 -12.00 7.81 -14.76
C ILE A 205 -11.82 8.91 -15.82
N LEU A 206 -11.39 8.53 -17.03
CA LEU A 206 -11.23 9.43 -18.19
C LEU A 206 -12.55 10.12 -18.55
N GLY A 207 -13.69 9.43 -18.40
CA GLY A 207 -15.01 10.00 -18.58
C GLY A 207 -15.31 11.13 -17.60
N VAL A 208 -14.88 11.02 -16.33
CA VAL A 208 -14.99 12.11 -15.34
C VAL A 208 -14.07 13.27 -15.71
N LEU A 209 -12.79 12.98 -15.94
CA LEU A 209 -11.78 14.03 -16.16
C LEU A 209 -12.07 14.85 -17.42
N LYS A 210 -12.35 14.22 -18.56
CA LYS A 210 -12.63 14.92 -19.84
C LYS A 210 -13.93 15.75 -19.83
N ARG A 211 -14.84 15.55 -18.89
CA ARG A 211 -16.04 16.40 -18.72
C ARG A 211 -15.76 17.68 -17.93
N ASN A 212 -14.79 17.65 -17.02
CA ASN A 212 -14.46 18.77 -16.15
C ASN A 212 -13.25 19.56 -16.68
N PHE A 213 -12.27 18.86 -17.27
CA PHE A 213 -10.98 19.36 -17.72
C PHE A 213 -10.64 18.80 -19.12
N PRO A 214 -11.37 19.20 -20.17
CA PRO A 214 -11.17 18.66 -21.53
C PRO A 214 -9.76 18.94 -22.08
N ASP A 215 -9.15 20.05 -21.68
CA ASP A 215 -7.88 20.57 -22.20
C ASP A 215 -6.67 20.26 -21.28
N HIS A 216 -6.79 19.25 -20.41
CA HIS A 216 -5.69 18.80 -19.56
C HIS A 216 -4.94 17.61 -20.16
N LEU A 217 -3.66 17.46 -19.83
CA LEU A 217 -2.87 16.30 -20.19
C LEU A 217 -3.18 15.15 -19.22
N ILE A 218 -3.26 13.93 -19.73
CA ILE A 218 -3.55 12.73 -18.94
C ILE A 218 -2.58 11.62 -19.34
N LEU A 219 -1.98 10.94 -18.36
CA LEU A 219 -1.16 9.75 -18.50
C LEU A 219 -1.80 8.62 -17.68
N GLY A 220 -2.47 7.69 -18.38
CA GLY A 220 -2.96 6.44 -17.82
C GLY A 220 -2.03 5.28 -18.10
N GLU A 221 -2.10 4.23 -17.29
CA GLU A 221 -1.34 2.98 -17.51
C GLU A 221 -1.75 2.26 -18.81
N GLU A 222 -3.05 2.11 -19.04
CA GLU A 222 -3.60 1.35 -20.17
C GLU A 222 -3.76 2.23 -21.42
N GLY A 223 -4.19 3.49 -21.23
CA GLY A 223 -4.43 4.45 -22.30
C GLY A 223 -3.19 5.24 -22.75
N GLY A 224 -2.12 5.24 -21.95
CA GLY A 224 -0.92 6.05 -22.19
C GLY A 224 -1.19 7.56 -22.09
N LEU A 225 -0.45 8.35 -22.88
CA LEU A 225 -0.53 9.82 -22.86
C LEU A 225 -1.58 10.36 -23.85
N ILE A 226 -2.55 11.12 -23.35
CA ILE A 226 -3.64 11.74 -24.12
C ILE A 226 -4.00 13.14 -23.60
N GLY A 227 -4.56 14.00 -24.45
CA GLY A 227 -4.94 15.39 -24.10
C GLY A 227 -3.97 16.43 -24.67
N ASP A 228 -4.06 17.68 -24.18
CA ASP A 228 -3.20 18.76 -24.66
C ASP A 228 -1.83 18.74 -23.96
N SER A 229 -0.78 18.43 -24.74
CA SER A 229 0.61 18.38 -24.26
C SER A 229 1.17 19.72 -23.75
N SER A 230 0.51 20.84 -24.04
CA SER A 230 0.87 22.18 -23.56
C SER A 230 0.20 22.58 -22.23
N SER A 231 -0.66 21.73 -21.68
CA SER A 231 -1.34 22.00 -20.41
C SER A 231 -0.36 22.02 -19.23
N ASP A 232 -0.53 22.99 -18.32
CA ASP A 232 0.20 23.06 -17.05
C ASP A 232 -0.15 21.88 -16.11
N TYR A 233 -1.23 21.15 -16.38
CA TYR A 233 -1.71 20.04 -15.57
C TYR A 233 -1.52 18.68 -16.25
N LEU A 234 -0.99 17.71 -15.48
CA LEU A 234 -0.91 16.31 -15.88
C LEU A 234 -1.63 15.43 -14.85
N TRP A 235 -2.72 14.78 -15.26
CA TRP A 235 -3.36 13.72 -14.47
C TRP A 235 -2.58 12.42 -14.66
N CYS A 236 -2.23 11.74 -13.58
CA CYS A 236 -1.64 10.39 -13.60
C CYS A 236 -2.66 9.41 -13.04
N ILE A 237 -2.98 8.35 -13.80
CA ILE A 237 -4.04 7.40 -13.49
C ILE A 237 -3.46 5.99 -13.46
N ASP A 238 -3.61 5.32 -12.32
CA ASP A 238 -3.53 3.88 -12.21
C ASP A 238 -4.97 3.36 -11.98
N PRO A 239 -5.52 2.57 -12.92
CA PRO A 239 -6.89 2.09 -12.84
C PRO A 239 -7.08 0.88 -11.90
N LEU A 240 -6.00 0.19 -11.47
CA LEU A 240 -6.04 -1.03 -10.65
C LEU A 240 -4.68 -1.42 -10.01
N ASP A 241 -4.06 -0.52 -9.23
CA ASP A 241 -2.82 -0.74 -8.49
C ASP A 241 -2.88 -2.06 -7.72
N GLY A 242 -1.98 -2.99 -8.01
CA GLY A 242 -2.03 -4.35 -7.46
C GLY A 242 -2.90 -5.32 -8.26
N THR A 243 -2.95 -5.18 -9.60
CA THR A 243 -3.57 -6.06 -10.60
C THR A 243 -3.46 -7.57 -10.27
N THR A 244 -2.28 -8.00 -9.81
CA THR A 244 -2.01 -9.40 -9.38
C THR A 244 -2.82 -9.79 -8.14
N ASN A 245 -2.93 -8.90 -7.15
CA ASN A 245 -3.70 -9.15 -5.93
C ASN A 245 -5.20 -9.20 -6.23
N PHE A 246 -5.72 -8.30 -7.07
CA PHE A 246 -7.09 -8.34 -7.55
C PHE A 246 -7.42 -9.68 -8.24
N ALA A 247 -6.58 -10.12 -9.18
CA ALA A 247 -6.76 -11.40 -9.89
C ALA A 247 -6.85 -12.61 -8.95
N HIS A 248 -6.05 -12.61 -7.88
CA HIS A 248 -6.03 -13.65 -6.86
C HIS A 248 -7.06 -13.46 -5.73
N GLY A 249 -7.82 -12.35 -5.72
CA GLY A 249 -8.72 -11.99 -4.62
C GLY A 249 -8.01 -11.66 -3.30
N TYR A 250 -6.73 -11.27 -3.35
CA TYR A 250 -5.94 -10.89 -2.17
C TYR A 250 -6.23 -9.42 -1.77
N PRO A 251 -6.48 -9.12 -0.49
CA PRO A 251 -6.86 -7.77 -0.06
C PRO A 251 -5.63 -6.84 0.07
N SER A 252 -5.19 -6.28 -1.06
CA SER A 252 -4.35 -5.08 -1.15
C SER A 252 -4.27 -4.63 -2.62
N PHE A 253 -5.24 -3.83 -3.07
CA PHE A 253 -5.21 -3.17 -4.39
C PHE A 253 -6.03 -1.87 -4.33
N ALA A 254 -5.84 -0.96 -5.30
CA ALA A 254 -6.50 0.34 -5.30
C ALA A 254 -6.85 0.87 -6.71
N VAL A 255 -7.58 1.97 -6.74
CA VAL A 255 -7.58 2.91 -7.88
C VAL A 255 -6.85 4.17 -7.43
N SER A 256 -5.85 4.64 -8.19
CA SER A 256 -5.02 5.80 -7.84
C SER A 256 -5.12 6.89 -8.91
N VAL A 257 -5.46 8.11 -8.49
CA VAL A 257 -5.58 9.29 -9.36
C VAL A 257 -4.84 10.46 -8.71
N GLY A 258 -3.73 10.86 -9.31
CA GLY A 258 -3.01 12.08 -8.97
C GLY A 258 -3.17 13.15 -10.05
N VAL A 259 -3.06 14.42 -9.67
CA VAL A 259 -2.89 15.52 -10.63
C VAL A 259 -1.66 16.35 -10.26
N LEU A 260 -0.77 16.55 -11.21
CA LEU A 260 0.40 17.39 -11.11
C LEU A 260 0.08 18.78 -11.70
N PHE A 261 0.58 19.84 -11.07
CA PHE A 261 0.72 21.16 -11.67
C PHE A 261 2.22 21.42 -11.86
N ARG A 262 2.66 21.66 -13.11
CA ARG A 262 4.07 21.85 -13.50
C ARG A 262 5.03 20.79 -12.93
N GLY A 263 4.61 19.53 -12.96
CA GLY A 263 5.36 18.37 -12.49
C GLY A 263 5.38 18.15 -10.97
N LYS A 264 4.80 19.05 -10.17
CA LYS A 264 4.62 18.88 -8.71
C LYS A 264 3.19 18.41 -8.40
N PRO A 265 2.96 17.38 -7.57
CA PRO A 265 1.61 16.97 -7.17
C PRO A 265 0.79 18.11 -6.53
N ALA A 266 -0.42 18.31 -7.03
CA ALA A 266 -1.35 19.37 -6.61
C ALA A 266 -2.57 18.82 -5.86
N ALA A 267 -3.12 17.67 -6.30
CA ALA A 267 -4.13 16.91 -5.57
C ALA A 267 -4.01 15.40 -5.86
N ALA A 268 -4.54 14.57 -4.96
CA ALA A 268 -4.44 13.12 -5.00
C ALA A 268 -5.65 12.44 -4.36
N ALA A 269 -6.07 11.30 -4.93
CA ALA A 269 -6.96 10.34 -4.29
C ALA A 269 -6.54 8.89 -4.59
N VAL A 270 -6.62 8.02 -3.59
CA VAL A 270 -6.41 6.57 -3.71
C VAL A 270 -7.57 5.86 -3.04
N VAL A 271 -8.29 5.00 -3.77
CA VAL A 271 -9.38 4.18 -3.24
C VAL A 271 -8.90 2.74 -3.10
N GLU A 272 -8.49 2.38 -1.89
CA GLU A 272 -8.00 1.05 -1.51
C GLU A 272 -9.16 0.08 -1.26
N PHE A 273 -9.00 -1.17 -1.68
CA PHE A 273 -9.91 -2.28 -1.43
C PHE A 273 -9.41 -3.16 -0.28
N VAL A 274 -10.28 -3.38 0.70
CA VAL A 274 -9.97 -4.12 1.94
C VAL A 274 -11.02 -5.20 2.22
N GLY A 275 -10.66 -6.16 3.09
CA GLY A 275 -11.51 -7.29 3.44
C GLY A 275 -11.08 -8.57 2.71
N GLY A 276 -11.80 -8.93 1.65
CA GLY A 276 -11.55 -10.12 0.85
C GLY A 276 -12.79 -10.60 0.10
N PRO A 277 -12.73 -11.76 -0.58
CA PRO A 277 -13.87 -12.34 -1.29
C PRO A 277 -15.12 -12.41 -0.42
N MET A 278 -16.28 -12.07 -1.01
CA MET A 278 -17.58 -11.97 -0.33
C MET A 278 -17.70 -10.89 0.78
N CYS A 279 -16.65 -10.13 1.10
CA CYS A 279 -16.65 -9.15 2.19
C CYS A 279 -15.89 -7.83 1.89
N TRP A 280 -15.69 -7.52 0.60
CA TRP A 280 -15.02 -6.32 0.11
C TRP A 280 -15.64 -5.02 0.63
N ASN A 281 -14.77 -4.11 1.06
CA ASN A 281 -15.06 -2.73 1.46
C ASN A 281 -13.96 -1.82 0.87
N THR A 282 -14.12 -0.50 0.95
CA THR A 282 -13.09 0.46 0.52
C THR A 282 -12.69 1.45 1.62
N ARG A 283 -11.48 2.00 1.49
CA ARG A 283 -11.03 3.23 2.16
C ARG A 283 -10.58 4.21 1.09
N ILE A 284 -10.98 5.48 1.20
CA ILE A 284 -10.41 6.54 0.35
C ILE A 284 -9.41 7.36 1.14
N PHE A 285 -8.20 7.45 0.60
CA PHE A 285 -7.18 8.41 0.99
C PHE A 285 -7.23 9.59 0.02
N SER A 286 -7.13 10.82 0.51
CA SER A 286 -7.07 12.01 -0.34
C SER A 286 -6.23 13.12 0.26
N ALA A 287 -5.63 13.94 -0.60
CA ALA A 287 -4.79 15.06 -0.22
C ALA A 287 -4.81 16.16 -1.30
N SER A 288 -4.52 17.40 -0.88
CA SER A 288 -4.20 18.52 -1.78
C SER A 288 -3.01 19.27 -1.21
N ALA A 289 -2.19 19.89 -2.07
CA ALA A 289 -0.95 20.53 -1.63
C ALA A 289 -1.22 21.67 -0.64
N GLY A 290 -0.60 21.60 0.54
CA GLY A 290 -0.85 22.49 1.68
C GLY A 290 -2.16 22.24 2.45
N GLY A 291 -3.01 21.30 2.02
CA GLY A 291 -4.31 21.00 2.64
C GLY A 291 -4.26 19.93 3.73
N GLY A 292 -3.20 19.13 3.80
CA GLY A 292 -3.12 17.93 4.62
C GLY A 292 -3.73 16.68 3.96
N ALA A 293 -3.35 15.52 4.47
CA ALA A 293 -3.87 14.22 4.03
C ALA A 293 -5.02 13.73 4.91
N PHE A 294 -5.94 12.97 4.30
CA PHE A 294 -7.15 12.45 4.92
C PHE A 294 -7.39 10.98 4.54
N CYS A 295 -8.02 10.22 5.43
CA CYS A 295 -8.58 8.89 5.16
C CYS A 295 -10.07 8.91 5.54
N ASN A 296 -10.96 8.60 4.61
CA ASN A 296 -12.42 8.69 4.76
C ASN A 296 -12.89 10.05 5.36
N GLY A 297 -12.21 11.15 4.98
CA GLY A 297 -12.48 12.51 5.48
C GLY A 297 -11.92 12.83 6.88
N GLN A 298 -11.30 11.88 7.57
CA GLN A 298 -10.58 12.12 8.83
C GLN A 298 -9.11 12.44 8.54
N LYS A 299 -8.54 13.49 9.14
CA LYS A 299 -7.13 13.86 8.93
C LYS A 299 -6.20 12.78 9.49
N ILE A 300 -5.19 12.40 8.69
CA ILE A 300 -4.17 11.40 9.05
C ILE A 300 -2.79 12.07 9.23
N LEU A 301 -1.89 11.36 9.90
CA LEU A 301 -0.50 11.76 10.16
C LEU A 301 0.40 10.52 10.15
N VAL A 302 1.65 10.68 9.71
CA VAL A 302 2.66 9.61 9.75
C VAL A 302 3.04 9.19 11.17
N SER A 303 3.51 7.95 11.32
CA SER A 303 3.96 7.37 12.60
C SER A 303 5.06 8.20 13.27
N GLN A 304 5.08 8.25 14.60
CA GLN A 304 6.09 8.98 15.38
C GLN A 304 7.26 8.09 15.85
N THR A 305 7.39 6.87 15.32
CA THR A 305 8.52 5.96 15.60
C THR A 305 9.84 6.51 15.05
N ASP A 306 10.85 6.67 15.92
CA ASP A 306 12.19 7.19 15.61
C ASP A 306 13.31 6.11 15.62
N GLN A 307 12.93 4.87 15.96
CA GLN A 307 13.80 3.69 16.07
C GLN A 307 13.41 2.60 15.05
N VAL A 308 14.37 2.14 14.24
CA VAL A 308 14.10 1.18 13.16
C VAL A 308 13.77 -0.20 13.71
N GLU A 309 14.36 -0.59 14.84
CA GLU A 309 14.03 -1.78 15.63
C GLU A 309 12.60 -1.77 16.19
N GLN A 310 11.95 -0.60 16.21
CA GLN A 310 10.54 -0.45 16.55
C GLN A 310 9.63 -0.32 15.32
N SER A 311 10.19 -0.12 14.13
CA SER A 311 9.41 0.09 12.90
C SER A 311 8.81 -1.19 12.32
N LEU A 312 7.66 -1.03 11.66
CA LEU A 312 7.12 -1.96 10.67
C LEU A 312 7.31 -1.32 9.28
N LEU A 313 7.97 -2.03 8.37
CA LEU A 313 8.36 -1.48 7.07
C LEU A 313 7.66 -2.23 5.93
N VAL A 314 7.64 -1.65 4.73
CA VAL A 314 7.08 -2.28 3.53
C VAL A 314 7.91 -1.98 2.27
N THR A 315 7.84 -2.86 1.27
CA THR A 315 8.49 -2.72 -0.05
C THR A 315 7.73 -3.57 -1.06
N GLY A 316 7.70 -3.16 -2.32
CA GLY A 316 7.34 -4.07 -3.42
C GLY A 316 8.57 -4.69 -4.08
N PHE A 317 8.32 -5.44 -5.15
CA PHE A 317 9.33 -5.95 -6.05
C PHE A 317 8.76 -5.96 -7.48
N GLY A 318 9.46 -5.32 -8.41
CA GLY A 318 9.19 -5.42 -9.84
C GLY A 318 9.42 -6.83 -10.41
N TYR A 319 8.82 -7.09 -11.56
CA TYR A 319 8.77 -8.41 -12.20
C TYR A 319 10.11 -8.88 -12.80
N ASP A 320 11.00 -7.95 -13.16
CA ASP A 320 12.33 -8.26 -13.69
C ASP A 320 13.27 -8.71 -12.57
N HIS A 321 13.62 -10.00 -12.53
CA HIS A 321 14.57 -10.57 -11.56
C HIS A 321 16.03 -10.24 -11.90
N ASP A 322 16.35 -8.95 -11.98
CA ASP A 322 17.64 -8.38 -12.35
C ASP A 322 18.52 -8.01 -11.14
N ASP A 323 19.57 -7.22 -11.39
CA ASP A 323 20.46 -6.70 -10.35
C ASP A 323 19.75 -5.74 -9.36
N ALA A 324 18.77 -4.97 -9.82
CA ALA A 324 17.98 -4.08 -8.96
C ALA A 324 17.02 -4.88 -8.07
N TRP A 325 16.38 -5.92 -8.60
CA TRP A 325 15.61 -6.88 -7.81
C TRP A 325 16.49 -7.61 -6.78
N ALA A 326 17.66 -8.12 -7.19
CA ALA A 326 18.57 -8.81 -6.28
C ALA A 326 19.09 -7.88 -5.17
N THR A 327 19.32 -6.61 -5.49
CA THR A 327 19.68 -5.57 -4.51
C THR A 327 18.52 -5.29 -3.55
N ASN A 328 17.29 -5.21 -4.06
CA ASN A 328 16.11 -5.01 -3.21
C ASN A 328 15.86 -6.21 -2.27
N ILE A 329 16.06 -7.44 -2.74
CA ILE A 329 15.97 -8.65 -1.90
C ILE A 329 16.99 -8.62 -0.75
N ASN A 330 18.19 -8.08 -0.98
CA ASN A 330 19.18 -7.88 0.07
C ASN A 330 18.75 -6.80 1.09
N LEU A 331 18.17 -5.68 0.63
CA LEU A 331 17.60 -4.64 1.51
C LEU A 331 16.44 -5.18 2.35
N PHE A 332 15.47 -5.88 1.74
CA PHE A 332 14.35 -6.54 2.43
C PHE A 332 14.84 -7.49 3.53
N LYS A 333 15.88 -8.28 3.25
CA LYS A 333 16.50 -9.17 4.22
C LYS A 333 17.16 -8.38 5.36
N GLU A 334 18.01 -7.40 5.08
CA GLU A 334 18.69 -6.60 6.12
C GLU A 334 17.68 -5.87 7.01
N PHE A 335 16.66 -5.22 6.43
CA PHE A 335 15.62 -4.56 7.20
C PHE A 335 14.75 -5.55 7.99
N THR A 336 14.55 -6.79 7.53
CA THR A 336 13.92 -7.84 8.33
C THR A 336 14.80 -8.30 9.50
N ASP A 337 16.13 -8.29 9.35
CA ASP A 337 17.07 -8.58 10.43
C ASP A 337 17.12 -7.45 11.50
N VAL A 338 16.78 -6.19 11.18
CA VAL A 338 16.88 -5.05 12.13
C VAL A 338 15.57 -4.42 12.61
N SER A 339 14.41 -4.65 11.99
CA SER A 339 13.12 -4.04 12.35
C SER A 339 12.14 -5.01 13.06
N ARG A 340 10.87 -4.61 13.26
CA ARG A 340 9.76 -5.55 13.60
C ARG A 340 9.30 -6.40 12.40
N GLY A 341 9.99 -6.27 11.26
CA GLY A 341 9.81 -7.03 10.03
C GLY A 341 9.39 -6.13 8.87
N VAL A 342 9.56 -6.66 7.66
CA VAL A 342 9.13 -6.00 6.42
C VAL A 342 7.84 -6.66 5.89
N ARG A 343 7.06 -5.93 5.10
CA ARG A 343 5.89 -6.41 4.35
C ARG A 343 6.12 -6.24 2.85
N ARG A 344 5.33 -6.97 2.07
CA ARG A 344 5.20 -6.84 0.61
C ARG A 344 3.73 -7.01 0.31
N LEU A 345 2.94 -5.93 0.38
CA LEU A 345 1.51 -6.04 0.11
C LEU A 345 1.29 -6.13 -1.40
N GLY A 346 2.03 -5.32 -2.18
CA GLY A 346 2.09 -5.47 -3.64
C GLY A 346 1.11 -4.60 -4.40
N ALA A 347 0.81 -3.43 -3.85
CA ALA A 347 0.10 -2.33 -4.48
C ALA A 347 0.79 -1.04 -3.99
N ALA A 348 1.44 -0.30 -4.88
CA ALA A 348 2.39 0.75 -4.54
C ALA A 348 1.72 1.98 -3.91
N ALA A 349 0.59 2.41 -4.47
CA ALA A 349 -0.19 3.52 -3.92
C ALA A 349 -0.83 3.13 -2.57
N VAL A 350 -1.20 1.86 -2.39
CA VAL A 350 -1.65 1.32 -1.08
C VAL A 350 -0.51 1.36 -0.05
N ASP A 351 0.68 0.85 -0.40
CA ASP A 351 1.84 0.82 0.49
C ASP A 351 2.25 2.24 0.94
N MET A 352 2.19 3.24 0.04
CA MET A 352 2.35 4.66 0.41
C MET A 352 1.23 5.17 1.33
N CYS A 353 -0.04 4.86 1.05
CA CYS A 353 -1.16 5.27 1.90
C CYS A 353 -1.09 4.67 3.31
N HIS A 354 -0.49 3.48 3.47
CA HIS A 354 -0.25 2.88 4.79
C HIS A 354 0.84 3.62 5.59
N VAL A 355 1.85 4.19 4.92
CA VAL A 355 2.84 5.11 5.53
C VAL A 355 2.15 6.40 5.99
N ALA A 356 1.32 7.00 5.12
CA ALA A 356 0.56 8.22 5.44
C ALA A 356 -0.44 8.03 6.60
N LEU A 357 -1.00 6.84 6.74
CA LEU A 357 -1.87 6.44 7.84
C LEU A 357 -1.11 6.14 9.15
N GLY A 358 0.22 6.07 9.10
CA GLY A 358 1.07 5.83 10.26
C GLY A 358 1.02 4.40 10.82
N ILE A 359 0.58 3.42 10.02
CA ILE A 359 0.55 1.99 10.41
C ILE A 359 1.80 1.21 9.96
N VAL A 360 2.63 1.82 9.11
CA VAL A 360 4.00 1.43 8.77
C VAL A 360 4.84 2.71 8.70
N GLU A 361 6.14 2.62 8.96
CA GLU A 361 7.01 3.81 9.00
C GLU A 361 7.60 4.22 7.65
N ALA A 362 7.79 3.28 6.71
CA ALA A 362 8.37 3.58 5.39
C ALA A 362 8.04 2.54 4.32
N TYR A 363 8.06 3.00 3.06
CA TYR A 363 7.96 2.22 1.84
C TYR A 363 9.11 2.58 0.88
N TRP A 364 9.69 1.59 0.21
CA TRP A 364 10.66 1.81 -0.87
C TRP A 364 10.42 0.86 -2.05
N GLU A 365 10.69 1.31 -3.28
CA GLU A 365 10.67 0.45 -4.48
C GLU A 365 11.44 1.05 -5.67
N TYR A 366 11.96 0.16 -6.52
CA TYR A 366 12.61 0.48 -7.80
C TYR A 366 11.67 0.21 -8.99
N ARG A 367 11.88 0.93 -10.10
CA ARG A 367 11.22 0.75 -11.41
C ARG A 367 9.72 1.09 -11.47
N LEU A 368 9.17 1.78 -10.47
CA LEU A 368 7.79 2.33 -10.48
C LEU A 368 7.54 3.30 -11.66
N LYS A 369 6.27 3.66 -11.84
CA LYS A 369 5.73 4.57 -12.86
C LYS A 369 5.14 5.85 -12.22
N PRO A 370 4.88 6.90 -13.03
CA PRO A 370 4.21 8.11 -12.57
C PRO A 370 2.83 7.85 -11.94
N TRP A 371 2.08 6.86 -12.44
CA TRP A 371 0.74 6.54 -11.95
C TRP A 371 0.75 5.83 -10.59
N ASP A 372 1.65 4.86 -10.38
CA ASP A 372 1.93 4.23 -9.07
C ASP A 372 2.19 5.27 -7.97
N MET A 373 2.93 6.35 -8.32
CA MET A 373 3.52 7.27 -7.35
C MET A 373 2.76 8.57 -7.15
N ALA A 374 2.17 9.16 -8.20
CA ALA A 374 1.70 10.56 -8.19
C ALA A 374 0.74 10.89 -7.04
N ALA A 375 -0.18 9.99 -6.73
CA ALA A 375 -1.13 10.17 -5.64
C ALA A 375 -0.49 9.87 -4.27
N GLY A 376 0.18 8.72 -4.16
CA GLY A 376 0.74 8.23 -2.89
C GLY A 376 1.79 9.16 -2.29
N VAL A 377 2.69 9.74 -3.10
CA VAL A 377 3.76 10.63 -2.58
C VAL A 377 3.21 11.93 -1.98
N LEU A 378 2.15 12.50 -2.57
CA LEU A 378 1.48 13.68 -2.03
C LEU A 378 0.75 13.35 -0.72
N ILE A 379 0.07 12.19 -0.67
CA ILE A 379 -0.65 11.73 0.50
C ILE A 379 0.31 11.47 1.68
N VAL A 380 1.54 10.98 1.44
CA VAL A 380 2.57 10.85 2.49
C VAL A 380 3.12 12.21 2.94
N GLU A 381 3.44 13.12 2.02
CA GLU A 381 3.97 14.45 2.38
C GLU A 381 2.95 15.28 3.16
N GLU A 382 1.69 15.29 2.74
CA GLU A 382 0.61 16.02 3.40
C GLU A 382 0.13 15.33 4.71
N ALA A 383 0.57 14.10 4.98
CA ALA A 383 0.52 13.45 6.30
C ALA A 383 1.74 13.79 7.20
N GLY A 384 2.69 14.61 6.72
CA GLY A 384 3.89 15.01 7.44
C GLY A 384 5.11 14.08 7.24
N GLY A 385 5.07 13.19 6.25
CA GLY A 385 6.19 12.34 5.88
C GLY A 385 7.26 13.04 5.05
N ALA A 386 8.25 12.26 4.60
CA ALA A 386 9.33 12.71 3.72
C ALA A 386 9.46 11.78 2.51
N VAL A 387 9.84 12.35 1.36
CA VAL A 387 9.97 11.67 0.07
C VAL A 387 11.34 11.97 -0.53
N THR A 388 12.06 10.93 -0.94
CA THR A 388 13.25 11.05 -1.80
C THR A 388 13.25 9.93 -2.84
N ARG A 389 14.21 9.98 -3.75
CA ARG A 389 14.67 8.79 -4.45
C ARG A 389 15.42 7.86 -3.49
N MET A 390 15.66 6.62 -3.90
CA MET A 390 16.39 5.65 -3.06
C MET A 390 17.87 5.99 -2.87
N ASP A 391 18.47 6.80 -3.76
CA ASP A 391 19.80 7.40 -3.57
C ASP A 391 19.84 8.55 -2.55
N GLY A 392 18.70 8.95 -1.99
CA GLY A 392 18.57 10.12 -1.12
C GLY A 392 18.62 11.47 -1.87
N GLY A 393 18.60 11.44 -3.20
CA GLY A 393 18.46 12.62 -4.06
C GLY A 393 17.04 13.16 -4.08
N LYS A 394 16.89 14.38 -4.62
CA LYS A 394 15.56 14.98 -4.89
C LYS A 394 14.75 14.03 -5.78
N PHE A 395 13.48 13.86 -5.42
CA PHE A 395 12.51 13.10 -6.19
C PHE A 395 11.77 14.00 -7.17
N CYS A 396 11.23 13.41 -8.22
CA CYS A 396 10.10 13.88 -9.00
C CYS A 396 9.25 12.66 -9.42
N VAL A 397 7.97 12.89 -9.77
CA VAL A 397 7.03 11.81 -10.10
C VAL A 397 7.46 10.98 -11.33
N PHE A 398 8.44 11.45 -12.10
CA PHE A 398 9.01 10.73 -13.25
C PHE A 398 10.26 9.91 -12.93
N ASP A 399 10.80 9.90 -11.70
CA ASP A 399 11.96 9.09 -11.31
C ASP A 399 11.64 7.58 -11.25
N ARG A 400 12.68 6.73 -11.26
CA ARG A 400 12.56 5.26 -11.24
C ARG A 400 12.84 4.61 -9.88
N SER A 401 12.83 5.38 -8.81
CA SER A 401 13.00 4.87 -7.45
C SER A 401 12.37 5.83 -6.45
N VAL A 402 11.73 5.29 -5.43
CA VAL A 402 11.15 6.09 -4.35
C VAL A 402 11.51 5.49 -2.99
N LEU A 403 11.79 6.36 -2.04
CA LEU A 403 11.74 6.10 -0.61
C LEU A 403 10.78 7.13 -0.01
N VAL A 404 9.69 6.65 0.59
CA VAL A 404 8.79 7.48 1.41
C VAL A 404 8.85 6.98 2.85
N SER A 405 8.80 7.89 3.81
CA SER A 405 8.78 7.52 5.23
C SER A 405 8.10 8.57 6.10
N ASN A 406 8.00 8.28 7.40
CA ASN A 406 7.58 9.21 8.43
C ASN A 406 8.56 10.37 8.72
N GLY A 407 9.60 10.58 7.90
CA GLY A 407 10.62 11.61 8.08
C GLY A 407 11.66 11.25 9.14
N LEU A 408 11.22 10.82 10.33
CA LEU A 408 12.09 10.48 11.47
C LEU A 408 13.08 9.35 11.14
N LEU A 409 12.63 8.30 10.44
CA LEU A 409 13.50 7.20 10.01
C LEU A 409 14.22 7.45 8.69
N HIS A 410 13.89 8.51 7.95
CA HIS A 410 14.28 8.66 6.54
C HIS A 410 15.80 8.60 6.32
N GLY A 411 16.56 9.34 7.14
CA GLY A 411 18.03 9.33 7.10
C GLY A 411 18.62 7.97 7.49
N LYS A 412 18.05 7.33 8.52
CA LYS A 412 18.51 6.02 9.02
C LYS A 412 18.31 4.91 7.98
N LEU A 413 17.23 4.96 7.21
CA LEU A 413 17.00 4.01 6.10
C LEU A 413 17.96 4.28 4.92
N LEU A 414 18.23 5.55 4.60
CA LEU A 414 19.20 5.92 3.57
C LEU A 414 20.64 5.46 3.86
N GLU A 415 21.02 5.20 5.11
CA GLU A 415 22.33 4.60 5.47
C GLU A 415 22.58 3.23 4.82
N ARG A 416 21.52 2.52 4.39
CA ARG A 416 21.61 1.23 3.68
C ARG A 416 21.11 1.33 2.25
N ILE A 417 19.97 2.00 2.05
CA ILE A 417 19.34 2.12 0.73
C ILE A 417 20.23 2.93 -0.23
N GLY A 418 20.73 4.09 0.21
CA GLY A 418 21.52 4.99 -0.64
C GLY A 418 22.75 4.32 -1.25
N PRO A 419 23.67 3.74 -0.45
CA PRO A 419 24.82 3.00 -0.94
C PRO A 419 24.45 1.84 -1.89
N ALA A 420 23.34 1.13 -1.60
CA ALA A 420 22.86 0.05 -2.46
C ALA A 420 22.35 0.56 -3.82
N THR A 421 21.65 1.69 -3.87
CA THR A 421 21.22 2.33 -5.11
C THR A 421 22.41 2.90 -5.91
N GLU A 422 23.39 3.51 -5.25
CA GLU A 422 24.63 3.96 -5.93
C GLU A 422 25.41 2.79 -6.55
N MET A 423 25.46 1.63 -5.90
CA MET A 423 26.06 0.43 -6.50
C MET A 423 25.36 -0.03 -7.78
N LEU A 424 24.04 0.18 -7.92
CA LEU A 424 23.31 -0.12 -9.16
C LEU A 424 23.62 0.88 -10.28
N LYS A 425 23.74 2.17 -9.99
CA LYS A 425 24.18 3.18 -10.97
C LYS A 425 25.57 2.88 -11.52
N ASN A 426 26.49 2.46 -10.65
CA ASN A 426 27.84 2.03 -11.03
C ASN A 426 27.87 0.72 -11.85
N LYS A 427 26.73 0.03 -12.00
CA LYS A 427 26.50 -1.09 -12.92
C LYS A 427 25.72 -0.69 -14.18
N GLU A 428 25.64 0.60 -14.48
CA GLU A 428 24.92 1.16 -15.64
C GLU A 428 23.40 0.87 -15.65
N ILE A 429 22.81 0.58 -14.48
CA ILE A 429 21.35 0.44 -14.34
C ILE A 429 20.67 1.81 -14.53
N ASP A 430 19.70 1.84 -15.44
CA ASP A 430 19.01 3.07 -15.86
C ASP A 430 18.05 3.62 -14.78
N PHE A 431 18.52 4.66 -14.08
CA PHE A 431 17.76 5.54 -13.19
C PHE A 431 17.54 6.95 -13.78
N SER A 432 17.54 7.09 -15.11
CA SER A 432 16.98 8.29 -15.74
C SER A 432 15.46 8.38 -15.48
N LEU A 433 14.83 9.50 -15.84
CA LEU A 433 13.37 9.59 -15.76
C LEU A 433 12.72 8.46 -16.59
N TRP A 434 11.64 7.87 -16.10
CA TRP A 434 10.91 6.84 -16.85
C TRP A 434 10.26 7.43 -18.10
N PHE A 435 9.54 8.55 -17.92
CA PHE A 435 8.93 9.31 -19.00
C PHE A 435 8.59 10.71 -18.49
N LYS A 436 9.02 11.75 -19.21
CA LYS A 436 8.49 13.12 -19.08
C LYS A 436 7.94 13.50 -20.48
N PRO A 437 6.68 13.94 -20.61
CA PRO A 437 6.17 14.39 -21.91
C PRO A 437 6.94 15.62 -22.41
N GLU A 438 7.32 15.65 -23.69
CA GLU A 438 8.27 16.63 -24.24
C GLU A 438 7.82 18.09 -24.06
N ASN A 439 6.53 18.38 -24.26
CA ASN A 439 5.95 19.72 -24.14
C ASN A 439 5.46 20.05 -22.71
N TYR A 440 5.45 19.07 -21.79
CA TYR A 440 4.91 19.29 -20.44
C TYR A 440 5.90 20.11 -19.60
N HIS A 441 5.48 21.33 -19.27
CA HIS A 441 6.30 22.27 -18.51
C HIS A 441 6.48 21.79 -17.06
N THR A 442 7.68 21.98 -16.50
CA THR A 442 8.01 21.63 -15.12
C THR A 442 8.77 22.75 -14.43
N ASP A 443 8.53 22.91 -13.12
CA ASP A 443 9.26 23.84 -12.25
C ASP A 443 10.69 23.36 -11.89
N PHE A 444 11.19 22.32 -12.57
CA PHE A 444 12.47 21.64 -12.36
C PHE A 444 13.06 21.12 -13.68
#